data_AF-A0A382BYB9-F1
#
_entry.id   AF-A0A382BYB9-F1
#
_cell.length_a   1.000
_cell.length_b   1.000
_cell.length_c   1.000
_cell.angle_alpha   90.00
_cell.angle_beta   90.00
_cell.angle_gamma   90.00
#
_symmetry.space_group_name_H-M   'P 1'
#
loop_
_entity.id
_entity.type
_entity.pdbx_description
1 polymer ?
#
loop_
_entity_poly.entity_id
_entity_poly.type
_entity_poly.pdbx_seq_one_letter_code
_entity_poly.pdbx_strand_id
1 'polypeptide(L)' 'VSRIKVILIWVIVFSPFIGLFSIIYFTSIGFFGHLPTFEQLENPKNNLATEIISEDGIVLGK' A
#
# COMPACT_ATOMS: atom_id res chain seq x y z
N VAL A 1 -4.14 22.74 37.59
CA VAL A 1 -4.32 21.84 36.41
C VAL A 1 -3.44 20.62 36.61
N SER A 2 -3.97 19.40 36.51
CA SER A 2 -3.19 18.17 36.72
C SER A 2 -2.16 17.99 35.59
N ARG A 3 -0.90 17.63 35.94
CA ARG A 3 0.20 17.39 34.97
C ARG A 3 -0.18 16.36 33.89
N ILE A 4 -1.04 15.41 34.23
CA ILE A 4 -1.56 14.38 33.32
C ILE A 4 -2.37 14.99 32.18
N LYS A 5 -3.15 16.05 32.44
CA LYS A 5 -3.96 16.73 31.41
C LYS A 5 -3.08 17.40 30.36
N VAL A 6 -1.94 17.95 30.79
CA VAL A 6 -0.97 18.59 29.88
C VAL A 6 -0.37 17.53 28.94
N ILE A 7 0.05 16.39 29.49
CA ILE A 7 0.61 15.29 28.69
C ILE A 7 -0.42 14.76 27.68
N LEU A 8 -1.68 14.56 28.11
CA LEU A 8 -2.74 14.09 27.21
C LEU A 8 -2.99 15.03 26.03
N ILE A 9 -2.97 16.34 26.25
CA ILE A 9 -3.12 17.33 25.17
C ILE A 9 -1.99 17.18 24.16
N TRP A 10 -0.74 17.11 24.61
CA TRP A 10 0.40 16.97 23.71
C TRP A 10 0.40 15.63 22.96
N VAL A 11 0.01 14.54 23.60
CA VAL A 11 -0.12 13.22 22.94
C VAL A 11 -1.17 13.29 21.83
N ILE A 12 -2.33 13.90 22.08
CA ILE A 12 -3.39 14.03 21.07
C ILE A 12 -2.92 14.89 19.89
N VAL A 13 -2.24 16.01 20.18
CA VAL A 13 -1.72 16.93 19.15
C VAL A 13 -0.67 16.25 18.27
N PHE A 14 0.22 15.44 18.84
CA PHE A 14 1.27 14.75 18.08
C PHE A 14 0.85 13.40 17.49
N SER A 15 -0.24 12.79 17.99
CA SER A 15 -0.77 11.51 17.52
C SER A 15 -0.92 11.39 16.00
N PRO A 16 -1.46 12.35 15.23
CA PRO A 16 -1.59 12.20 13.78
C PRO A 16 -0.24 12.14 13.08
N PHE A 17 0.75 12.90 13.56
CA PHE A 17 2.11 12.87 13.00
C PHE A 17 2.77 11.53 13.28
N ILE A 18 2.76 11.07 14.54
CA ILE A 18 3.28 9.74 14.90
C ILE A 18 2.58 8.64 14.08
N GLY A 19 1.26 8.73 13.91
CA GLY A 19 0.49 7.78 13.10
C GLY A 19 0.96 7.72 11.66
N LEU A 20 1.08 8.88 11.00
CA LEU A 20 1.55 8.97 9.61
C LEU A 20 2.96 8.41 9.45
N PHE A 21 3.90 8.82 10.32
CA PHE A 21 5.27 8.33 10.28
C PHE A 21 5.33 6.81 10.51
N SER A 22 4.50 6.28 11.42
CA SER A 22 4.46 4.84 11.69
C SER A 22 3.97 4.05 10.47
N ILE A 23 2.94 4.52 9.78
CA ILE A 23 2.42 3.87 8.57
C ILE A 23 3.49 3.83 7.47
N ILE A 24 4.15 4.97 7.21
CA ILE A 24 5.21 5.06 6.19
C ILE A 24 6.38 4.13 6.56
N TYR A 25 6.77 4.11 7.82
CA TYR A 25 7.84 3.25 8.30
C TYR A 25 7.52 1.76 8.11
N PHE A 26 6.30 1.33 8.49
CA PHE A 26 5.85 -0.04 8.29
C PHE A 26 5.77 -0.43 6.81
N THR A 27 5.33 0.48 5.95
CA THR A 27 5.38 0.28 4.49
C THR A 27 6.81 0.12 3.99
N SER A 28 7.75 0.93 4.49
CA SER A 28 9.15 0.88 4.07
C SER A 28 9.84 -0.44 4.43
N ILE A 29 9.48 -1.06 5.54
CA ILE A 29 10.04 -2.38 5.94
C ILE A 29 9.30 -3.55 5.30
N GLY A 30 8.28 -3.30 4.47
CA GLY A 30 7.51 -4.33 3.79
C GLY A 30 6.49 -5.05 4.69
N PHE A 31 6.06 -4.43 5.80
CA PHE A 31 5.03 -5.00 6.69
C PHE A 31 3.71 -5.30 5.95
N PHE A 32 3.38 -4.48 4.96
CA PHE A 32 2.18 -4.64 4.12
C PHE A 32 2.43 -5.46 2.84
N GLY A 33 3.60 -6.09 2.71
CA GLY A 33 4.05 -6.79 1.51
C GLY A 33 5.10 -6.00 0.72
N HIS A 34 5.51 -6.57 -0.41
CA HIS A 34 6.52 -5.96 -1.28
C HIS A 34 5.91 -4.81 -2.08
N LEU A 35 6.56 -3.64 -2.05
CA LEU A 35 6.21 -2.56 -2.96
C LEU A 35 6.56 -3.00 -4.39
N PRO A 36 5.64 -2.92 -5.37
CA PRO A 36 5.95 -3.23 -6.76
C PRO A 36 7.09 -2.34 -7.26
N THR A 37 7.87 -2.84 -8.21
CA THR A 37 8.96 -2.05 -8.80
C THR A 37 8.40 -0.91 -9.66
N PHE A 38 9.19 0.14 -9.90
CA PHE A 38 8.78 1.24 -10.79
C PHE A 38 8.41 0.74 -12.19
N GLU A 39 9.16 -0.23 -12.74
CA GLU A 39 8.84 -0.85 -14.03
C GLU A 39 7.47 -1.53 -14.03
N GLN A 40 7.08 -2.17 -12.93
CA GLN A 40 5.73 -2.76 -12.78
C GLN A 40 4.64 -1.71 -12.59
N LEU A 41 4.96 -0.54 -12.03
CA LEU A 41 4.01 0.57 -11.88
C LEU A 41 3.81 1.35 -13.19
N GLU A 42 4.88 1.48 -13.99
CA GLU A 42 4.84 2.18 -15.28
C GLU A 42 4.24 1.32 -16.38
N ASN A 43 4.51 0.00 -16.35
CA ASN A 43 3.91 -0.97 -17.24
C ASN A 43 3.29 -2.12 -16.44
N PRO A 44 2.15 -1.87 -15.76
CA PRO A 44 1.45 -2.93 -15.05
C PRO A 44 1.12 -4.01 -16.06
N LYS A 45 1.55 -5.24 -15.78
CA LYS A 45 1.12 -6.42 -16.54
C LYS A 45 -0.37 -6.53 -16.33
N ASN A 46 -1.08 -5.89 -17.23
CA ASN A 46 -2.52 -5.88 -17.27
C ASN A 46 -2.90 -7.27 -17.76
N ASN A 47 -2.96 -8.23 -16.84
CA ASN A 47 -3.58 -9.52 -17.12
C ASN A 47 -5.09 -9.27 -17.15
N LEU A 48 -5.55 -8.35 -18.03
CA LEU A 48 -6.94 -8.26 -18.42
C LEU A 48 -7.23 -9.62 -19.00
N ALA A 49 -7.83 -10.45 -18.15
CA ALA A 49 -8.42 -11.71 -18.48
C ALA A 49 -9.52 -11.43 -19.50
N THR A 50 -9.12 -11.27 -20.74
CA THR A 50 -9.82 -11.83 -21.88
C THR A 50 -8.81 -12.76 -22.49
N GLU A 51 -8.65 -13.92 -21.84
CA GLU A 51 -8.11 -15.08 -22.55
C GLU A 51 -9.04 -15.25 -23.76
N ILE A 52 -8.57 -14.86 -24.95
CA ILE A 52 -9.31 -15.10 -26.17
C ILE A 52 -9.14 -16.59 -26.44
N ILE A 53 -9.98 -17.39 -25.78
CA ILE A 53 -10.13 -18.80 -26.08
C ILE A 53 -10.85 -18.82 -27.42
N SER A 54 -10.12 -19.16 -28.48
CA SER A 54 -10.73 -19.45 -29.77
C SER A 54 -11.69 -20.64 -29.63
N GLU A 55 -12.70 -20.74 -30.48
CA GLU A 55 -13.69 -21.83 -30.48
C GLU A 55 -13.01 -23.24 -30.53
N ASP A 56 -11.81 -23.31 -31.08
CA ASP A 56 -10.97 -24.51 -31.19
C ASP A 56 -10.15 -24.83 -29.91
N GLY A 57 -10.37 -24.11 -28.80
CA GLY A 57 -9.65 -24.30 -27.54
C GLY A 57 -8.22 -23.78 -27.53
N ILE A 58 -7.82 -23.00 -28.54
CA ILE A 58 -6.48 -22.43 -28.67
C ILE A 58 -6.46 -21.04 -28.04
N VAL A 59 -5.53 -20.82 -27.12
CA VAL A 59 -5.32 -19.53 -26.46
C VAL A 59 -4.58 -18.59 -27.41
N LEU A 60 -5.24 -17.53 -27.86
CA LEU A 60 -4.64 -16.50 -28.72
C LEU A 60 -4.29 -15.26 -27.88
N GLY A 61 -3.01 -15.17 -27.49
CA GLY A 61 -2.44 -14.00 -26.82
C GLY A 61 -2.07 -14.24 -25.36
N LYS A 62 -0.94 -13.67 -24.95
CA LYS A 62 -0.43 -13.61 -23.57
C LYS A 62 -0.13 -12.16 -23.24
#